data_AF-A0A953F688-F1
#
_entry.id   AF-A0A953F688-F1
#
_cell.length_a   1.000
_cell.length_b   1.000
_cell.length_c   1.000
_cell.angle_alpha   90.00
_cell.angle_beta   90.00
_cell.angle_gamma   90.00
#
_symmetry.space_group_name_H-M   'P 1'
#
loop_
_entity.id
_entity.type
_entity.pdbx_description
1 polymer ?
#
loop_
_entity_poly.entity_id
_entity_poly.type
_entity_poly.pdbx_seq_one_letter_code
_entity_poly.pdbx_strand_id
1 'polypeptide(L)'
;MMNNNELVEIATLQKEIGTYIGGLEPESLLFEFSTRDAGKIRLDLITVNPRHNQSFLFQTVEGYDKADALKKMLDYVKNYKERESSYTIQWSLRGGVELHTSYFRARNVFEALDKLTYGRDIHSIIVYSVVLNPIS
;
A
#
# COMPACT_ATOMS: atom_id res chain seq x y z
N MET A 1 3.80 14.19 -23.75
CA MET A 1 3.84 12.75 -24.09
C MET A 1 5.07 12.17 -23.43
N MET A 2 4.97 11.05 -22.72
CA MET A 2 6.13 10.39 -22.11
C MET A 2 7.00 9.79 -23.23
N ASN A 3 8.32 9.90 -23.11
CA ASN A 3 9.22 9.29 -24.09
C ASN A 3 9.38 7.79 -23.82
N ASN A 4 9.81 7.01 -24.82
CA ASN A 4 9.93 5.55 -24.68
C ASN A 4 10.90 5.13 -23.57
N ASN A 5 11.94 5.91 -23.29
CA ASN A 5 12.91 5.59 -22.22
C ASN A 5 12.26 5.72 -20.83
N GLU A 6 11.46 6.76 -20.61
CA GLU A 6 10.71 6.97 -19.36
C GLU A 6 9.69 5.85 -19.11
N LEU A 7 9.01 5.38 -20.17
CA LEU A 7 8.07 4.26 -20.05
C LEU A 7 8.79 2.96 -19.65
N VAL A 8 9.98 2.71 -20.21
CA VAL A 8 10.81 1.55 -19.86
C VAL A 8 11.34 1.66 -18.42
N GLU A 9 11.79 2.85 -18.00
CA GLU A 9 12.26 3.08 -16.62
C GLU A 9 11.13 2.82 -15.61
N ILE A 10 9.93 3.36 -15.86
CA ILE A 10 8.76 3.18 -15.00
C ILE A 10 8.38 1.69 -14.88
N ALA A 11 8.31 0.98 -16.01
CA ALA A 11 7.98 -0.44 -16.01
C ALA A 11 9.02 -1.26 -15.23
N THR A 12 10.30 -0.89 -15.34
CA THR A 12 11.40 -1.53 -14.62
C THR A 12 11.27 -1.31 -13.11
N LEU A 13 11.01 -0.06 -12.68
CA LEU A 13 10.83 0.28 -11.27
C LEU A 13 9.61 -0.42 -10.67
N GLN A 14 8.46 -0.44 -11.37
CA GLN A 14 7.26 -1.13 -10.90
C GLN A 14 7.51 -2.63 -10.72
N LYS A 15 8.20 -3.25 -11.68
CA LYS A 15 8.60 -4.66 -11.58
C LYS A 15 9.52 -4.91 -10.39
N GLU A 16 10.54 -4.08 -10.20
CA GLU A 16 11.46 -4.20 -9.06
C GLU A 16 10.75 -3.99 -7.72
N ILE A 17 9.82 -3.03 -7.63
CA ILE A 17 9.00 -2.83 -6.43
C ILE A 17 8.22 -4.12 -6.07
N GLY A 18 7.62 -4.76 -7.07
CA GLY A 18 6.88 -6.01 -6.87
C GLY A 18 7.72 -7.16 -6.33
N THR A 19 9.02 -7.25 -6.67
CA THR A 19 9.88 -8.33 -6.15
C THR A 19 10.14 -8.23 -4.65
N TYR A 20 10.11 -7.02 -4.08
CA TYR A 20 10.31 -6.79 -2.64
C TYR A 20 9.03 -6.97 -1.80
N ILE A 21 7.86 -6.79 -2.42
CA ILE A 21 6.56 -7.00 -1.78
C ILE A 21 6.19 -8.47 -1.98
N GLY A 22 6.71 -9.30 -1.06
CA GLY A 22 6.83 -10.76 -1.19
C GLY A 22 5.65 -11.48 -1.87
N GLY A 23 5.97 -12.17 -2.97
CA GLY A 23 5.17 -13.23 -3.59
C GLY A 23 3.81 -12.82 -4.16
N LEU A 24 3.49 -11.53 -4.21
CA LEU A 24 2.28 -11.06 -4.88
C LEU A 24 2.47 -11.12 -6.39
N GLU A 25 1.44 -11.63 -7.08
CA GLU A 25 1.38 -11.55 -8.53
C GLU A 25 1.38 -10.07 -8.96
N PRO A 26 2.00 -9.71 -10.10
CA PRO A 26 2.06 -8.32 -10.56
C PRO A 26 0.68 -7.63 -10.64
N GLU A 27 -0.37 -8.39 -10.95
CA GLU A 27 -1.75 -7.93 -11.06
C GLU A 27 -2.39 -7.60 -9.70
N SER A 28 -1.74 -8.01 -8.60
CA SER A 28 -2.17 -7.73 -7.22
C SER A 28 -1.60 -6.39 -6.71
N LEU A 29 -0.88 -5.64 -7.54
CA LEU A 29 -0.31 -4.33 -7.22
C LEU A 29 -0.88 -3.26 -8.14
N LEU A 30 -1.46 -2.21 -7.53
CA LEU A 30 -1.95 -1.04 -8.24
C LEU A 30 -1.09 0.18 -7.87
N PHE A 31 -0.61 0.88 -8.88
CA PHE A 31 0.17 2.11 -8.76
C PHE A 31 -0.70 3.28 -9.16
N GLU A 32 -1.27 3.98 -8.18
CA GLU A 32 -2.14 5.14 -8.43
C GLU A 32 -1.34 6.44 -8.32
N PHE A 33 -1.22 7.15 -9.43
CA PHE A 33 -0.57 8.46 -9.47
C PHE A 33 -1.61 9.57 -9.44
N SER A 34 -1.43 10.54 -8.54
CA SER A 34 -2.24 11.76 -8.50
C SER A 34 -1.35 12.99 -8.43
N THR A 35 -1.77 14.09 -9.06
CA THR A 35 -1.10 15.39 -8.92
C THR A 35 -1.61 16.06 -7.65
N ARG A 36 -0.69 16.55 -6.82
CA ARG A 36 -0.97 17.34 -5.62
C ARG A 36 -0.64 18.81 -5.86
N ASP A 37 -1.03 19.63 -4.90
CA ASP A 37 -0.71 21.06 -4.91
C ASP A 37 0.81 21.28 -5.05
N ALA A 38 1.18 22.40 -5.68
CA ALA A 38 2.56 22.72 -6.04
C ALA A 38 3.24 21.75 -7.04
N GLY A 39 2.46 20.97 -7.80
CA GLY A 39 2.96 20.17 -8.93
C GLY A 39 3.67 18.88 -8.55
N LYS A 40 3.61 18.47 -7.27
CA LYS A 40 4.16 17.18 -6.84
C LYS A 40 3.29 16.03 -7.32
N ILE A 41 3.93 14.88 -7.54
CA ILE A 41 3.26 13.62 -7.86
C ILE A 41 3.19 12.76 -6.60
N ARG A 42 1.97 12.42 -6.20
CA ARG A 42 1.70 11.40 -5.19
C ARG A 42 1.58 10.04 -5.87
N LEU A 43 2.23 9.04 -5.31
CA LEU A 43 2.07 7.64 -5.66
C LEU A 43 1.48 6.90 -4.45
N ASP A 44 0.30 6.33 -4.63
CA ASP A 44 -0.30 5.36 -3.73
C ASP A 44 -0.06 3.96 -4.30
N LEU A 45 0.68 3.13 -3.56
CA LEU A 45 0.83 1.71 -3.87
C LEU A 45 -0.22 0.94 -3.09
N ILE A 46 -1.05 0.20 -3.81
CA ILE A 46 -2.19 -0.52 -3.26
C ILE A 46 -2.00 -2.01 -3.54
N THR A 47 -2.21 -2.85 -2.53
CA THR A 47 -2.27 -4.30 -2.68
C THR A 47 -3.71 -4.74 -2.83
N VAL A 48 -3.96 -5.68 -3.74
CA VAL A 48 -5.27 -6.26 -3.98
C VAL A 48 -5.24 -7.73 -3.58
N ASN A 49 -6.18 -8.14 -2.75
CA ASN A 49 -6.46 -9.53 -2.49
C ASN A 49 -7.60 -9.99 -3.41
N PRO A 50 -7.31 -10.67 -4.53
CA PRO A 50 -8.32 -11.04 -5.51
C PRO A 50 -9.34 -12.05 -4.98
N ARG A 51 -9.00 -12.82 -3.93
CA ARG A 51 -9.91 -13.82 -3.34
C ARG A 51 -11.06 -13.17 -2.57
N HIS A 52 -10.79 -12.06 -1.88
CA HIS A 52 -11.78 -11.37 -1.05
C HIS A 52 -12.28 -10.07 -1.68
N ASN A 53 -11.80 -9.73 -2.89
CA ASN A 53 -12.07 -8.48 -3.57
C ASN A 53 -11.83 -7.25 -2.66
N GLN A 54 -10.76 -7.31 -1.86
CA GLN A 54 -10.37 -6.24 -0.95
C GLN A 54 -9.03 -5.66 -1.40
N SER A 55 -8.94 -4.35 -1.40
CA SER A 55 -7.70 -3.61 -1.63
C SER A 55 -7.28 -2.84 -0.39
N PHE A 56 -5.98 -2.68 -0.17
CA PHE A 56 -5.46 -1.91 0.95
C PHE A 56 -4.30 -1.04 0.51
N LEU A 57 -4.13 0.10 1.17
CA LEU A 57 -2.94 0.91 0.95
C LEU A 57 -1.73 0.17 1.50
N PHE A 58 -0.74 -0.04 0.64
CA PHE A 58 0.57 -0.50 1.06
C PHE A 58 1.38 0.67 1.60
N GLN A 59 1.53 1.73 0.79
CA GLN A 59 2.25 2.95 1.18
C GLN A 59 1.92 4.11 0.23
N THR A 60 1.97 5.33 0.76
CA THR A 60 1.98 6.58 -0.02
C THR A 60 3.37 7.20 -0.03
N VAL A 61 3.81 7.70 -1.18
CA VAL A 61 5.01 8.53 -1.32
C VAL A 61 4.74 9.74 -2.21
N GLU A 62 5.53 10.81 -2.03
CA GLU A 62 5.49 12.01 -2.86
C GLU A 62 6.82 12.23 -3.58
N GLY A 63 6.74 12.45 -4.89
CA GLY A 63 7.86 12.77 -5.76
C GLY A 63 7.66 14.08 -6.52
N TYR A 64 8.73 14.56 -7.13
CA TYR A 64 8.67 15.68 -8.07
C TYR A 64 8.03 15.27 -9.40
N ASP A 65 8.24 14.02 -9.81
CA ASP A 65 7.62 13.39 -10.96
C ASP A 65 7.31 11.91 -10.66
N LYS A 66 6.80 11.17 -11.65
CA LYS A 66 6.46 9.74 -11.50
C LYS A 66 7.69 8.87 -11.22
N ALA A 67 8.84 9.16 -11.85
CA ALA A 67 10.05 8.37 -11.69
C ALA A 67 10.66 8.57 -10.30
N ASP A 68 10.70 9.81 -9.80
CA ASP A 68 11.11 10.13 -8.44
C ASP A 68 10.19 9.47 -7.40
N ALA A 69 8.86 9.53 -7.60
CA ALA A 69 7.91 8.86 -6.72
C ALA A 69 8.15 7.33 -6.68
N LEU A 70 8.39 6.70 -7.82
CA LEU A 70 8.71 5.27 -7.90
C LEU A 70 10.06 4.93 -7.25
N LYS A 71 11.10 5.74 -7.44
CA LYS A 71 12.40 5.55 -6.77
C LYS A 71 12.27 5.61 -5.25
N LYS A 72 11.48 6.55 -4.73
CA LYS A 72 11.16 6.63 -3.30
C LYS A 72 10.36 5.43 -2.80
N MET A 73 9.38 4.96 -3.58
CA MET A 73 8.65 3.73 -3.26
C MET A 73 9.58 2.52 -3.24
N LEU A 74 10.51 2.42 -4.19
CA LEU A 74 11.50 1.35 -4.25
C LEU A 74 12.42 1.35 -3.03
N ASP A 75 12.90 2.52 -2.60
CA ASP A 75 13.68 2.66 -1.36
C ASP A 75 12.87 2.21 -0.13
N TYR A 76 11.59 2.59 -0.07
CA TYR A 76 10.70 2.15 1.00
C TYR A 76 10.54 0.63 1.05
N VAL A 77 10.20 -0.02 -0.06
CA VAL A 77 9.95 -1.49 -0.08
C VAL A 77 11.21 -2.31 0.19
N LYS A 78 12.40 -1.76 -0.03
CA LYS A 78 13.67 -2.41 0.32
C LYS A 78 13.88 -2.48 1.84
N ASN A 79 13.33 -1.53 2.60
CA ASN A 79 13.70 -1.32 4.01
C ASN A 79 12.51 -1.40 5.00
N TYR A 80 11.25 -1.43 4.54
CA TYR A 80 10.07 -1.31 5.41
C TYR A 80 9.99 -2.39 6.51
N LYS A 81 10.47 -3.62 6.25
CA LYS A 81 10.40 -4.73 7.22
C LYS A 81 11.20 -4.46 8.50
N GLU A 82 12.26 -3.66 8.42
CA GLU A 82 13.12 -3.30 9.55
C GLU A 82 12.62 -2.05 10.28
N ARG A 83 11.90 -1.17 9.57
CA ARG A 83 11.46 0.13 10.09
C ARG A 83 10.05 0.12 10.68
N GLU A 84 9.24 -0.85 10.28
CA GLU A 84 7.82 -0.88 10.63
C GLU A 84 7.44 -2.13 11.42
N SER A 85 6.62 -1.89 12.43
CA SER A 85 5.97 -2.95 13.19
C SER A 85 4.92 -3.66 12.35
N SER A 86 4.70 -4.94 12.67
CA SER A 86 3.64 -5.74 12.06
C SER A 86 2.39 -5.70 12.93
N TYR A 87 1.23 -5.48 12.33
CA TYR A 87 -0.07 -5.44 12.99
C TYR A 87 -1.00 -6.49 12.37
N THR A 88 -1.71 -7.22 13.21
CA THR A 88 -2.82 -8.07 12.82
C THR A 88 -4.12 -7.37 13.18
N ILE A 89 -4.98 -7.13 12.20
CA ILE A 89 -6.27 -6.45 12.39
C ILE A 89 -7.40 -7.40 12.04
N GLN A 90 -8.35 -7.56 12.97
CA GLN A 90 -9.61 -8.25 12.70
C GLN A 90 -10.73 -7.23 12.50
N TRP A 91 -11.44 -7.35 11.38
CA TRP A 91 -12.41 -6.36 10.94
C TRP A 91 -13.53 -6.99 10.10
N SER A 92 -14.64 -6.27 9.94
CA SER A 92 -15.72 -6.62 9.02
C SER A 92 -16.26 -5.36 8.34
N LEU A 93 -16.99 -5.55 7.23
CA LEU A 93 -17.83 -4.48 6.69
C LEU A 93 -19.07 -4.31 7.57
N ARG A 94 -19.51 -3.07 7.78
CA ARG A 94 -20.74 -2.77 8.50
C ARG A 94 -21.92 -3.43 7.81
N GLY A 95 -22.66 -4.26 8.55
CA GLY A 95 -23.78 -5.06 8.02
C GLY A 95 -23.34 -6.35 7.33
N GLY A 96 -22.04 -6.62 7.22
CA GLY A 96 -21.49 -7.88 6.77
C GLY A 96 -21.45 -8.93 7.90
N VAL A 97 -21.43 -10.21 7.51
CA VAL A 97 -21.33 -11.35 8.43
C VAL A 97 -19.94 -11.96 8.48
N GLU A 98 -19.07 -11.61 7.53
CA GLU A 98 -17.72 -12.17 7.42
C GLU A 98 -16.73 -11.40 8.30
N LEU A 99 -15.98 -12.14 9.11
CA LEU A 99 -14.85 -11.61 9.87
C LEU A 99 -13.57 -11.80 9.05
N HIS A 100 -12.92 -10.70 8.72
CA HIS A 100 -11.63 -10.71 8.02
C HIS A 100 -10.48 -10.56 9.01
N THR A 101 -9.34 -11.19 8.68
CA THR A 101 -8.06 -10.96 9.34
C THR A 101 -7.08 -10.45 8.31
N SER A 102 -6.45 -9.30 8.57
CA SER A 102 -5.52 -8.66 7.64
C SER A 102 -4.25 -8.23 8.36
N TYR A 103 -3.14 -8.27 7.64
CA TYR A 103 -1.81 -8.00 8.18
C TYR A 103 -1.26 -6.73 7.55
N PHE A 104 -0.77 -5.82 8.39
CA PHE A 104 -0.25 -4.52 7.96
C PHE A 104 1.14 -4.29 8.55
N ARG A 105 2.02 -3.70 7.76
CA ARG A 105 3.24 -3.06 8.26
C ARG A 105 2.98 -1.56 8.35
N ALA A 106 3.29 -0.97 9.51
CA ALA A 106 3.09 0.44 9.78
C ALA A 106 4.00 0.92 10.92
N ARG A 107 4.26 2.24 10.99
CA ARG A 107 5.02 2.88 12.07
C ARG A 107 4.27 2.89 13.39
N ASN A 108 2.94 2.92 13.33
CA ASN A 108 2.07 2.90 14.51
C ASN A 108 0.68 2.35 14.15
N VAL A 109 -0.16 2.18 15.18
CA VAL A 109 -1.53 1.66 15.04
C VAL A 109 -2.43 2.55 14.18
N PHE A 110 -2.28 3.88 14.25
CA PHE A 110 -3.10 4.80 13.47
C PHE A 110 -2.82 4.64 11.97
N GLU A 111 -1.55 4.55 11.57
CA GLU A 111 -1.18 4.31 10.18
C GLU A 111 -1.65 2.93 9.69
N ALA A 112 -1.66 1.90 10.54
CA ALA A 112 -2.24 0.60 10.18
C ALA A 112 -3.75 0.70 9.88
N LEU A 113 -4.47 1.52 10.65
CA LEU A 113 -5.90 1.77 10.46
C LEU A 113 -6.17 2.66 9.23
N ASP A 114 -5.33 3.65 8.97
CA ASP A 114 -5.40 4.46 7.74
C ASP A 114 -5.21 3.58 6.50
N LYS A 115 -4.25 2.62 6.56
CA LYS A 115 -4.03 1.66 5.47
C LYS A 115 -5.24 0.75 5.23
N LEU A 116 -5.87 0.28 6.31
CA LEU A 116 -7.09 -0.54 6.26
C LEU A 116 -8.28 0.21 5.65
N THR A 117 -8.48 1.46 6.05
CA THR A 117 -9.65 2.28 5.67
C THR A 117 -9.45 3.03 4.35
N TYR A 118 -8.27 2.93 3.74
CA TYR A 118 -7.96 3.63 2.50
C TYR A 118 -8.99 3.38 1.39
N GLY A 119 -9.42 4.46 0.74
CA GLY A 119 -10.39 4.43 -0.35
C GLY A 119 -11.82 4.08 0.08
N ARG A 120 -12.11 4.01 1.39
CA ARG A 120 -13.43 3.64 1.93
C ARG A 120 -13.97 4.71 2.87
N ASP A 121 -15.28 4.67 3.08
CA ASP A 121 -15.92 5.42 4.16
C ASP A 121 -15.50 4.81 5.52
N ILE A 122 -15.02 5.64 6.45
CA ILE A 122 -14.52 5.16 7.75
C ILE A 122 -15.59 4.45 8.59
N HIS A 123 -16.87 4.79 8.39
CA HIS A 123 -18.00 4.17 9.07
C HIS A 123 -18.43 2.84 8.42
N SER A 124 -17.91 2.51 7.23
CA SER A 124 -18.18 1.24 6.55
C SER A 124 -17.41 0.05 7.12
N ILE A 125 -16.40 0.27 7.96
CA ILE A 125 -15.58 -0.78 8.58
C ILE A 125 -15.86 -0.84 10.10
N ILE A 126 -15.98 -2.05 10.62
CA ILE A 126 -15.99 -2.34 12.05
C ILE A 126 -14.67 -3.04 12.39
N VAL A 127 -13.88 -2.45 13.28
CA VAL A 127 -12.63 -3.04 13.77
C VAL A 127 -12.88 -3.69 15.13
N TYR A 128 -12.57 -4.98 15.25
CA TYR A 128 -12.76 -5.76 16.47
C TYR A 128 -11.50 -5.82 17.32
N SER A 129 -10.34 -5.97 16.68
CA SER A 129 -9.07 -6.06 17.37
C SER A 129 -7.93 -5.53 16.50
N VAL A 130 -6.93 -4.95 17.16
CA VAL A 130 -5.65 -4.59 16.55
C VAL A 130 -4.55 -5.09 17.47
N VAL A 131 -3.73 -6.01 16.96
CA VAL A 131 -2.66 -6.66 17.71
C VAL A 131 -1.32 -6.27 17.09
N LEU A 132 -0.43 -5.70 17.91
CA LEU A 132 0.97 -5.51 17.56
C LEU A 132 1.67 -6.87 17.63
N ASN A 133 2.17 -7.36 16.50
CA ASN A 133 2.88 -8.62 16.44
C ASN A 133 4.31 -8.43 17.01
N PRO A 134 4.80 -9.36 17.85
CA PRO A 134 6.14 -9.28 18.39
C PRO A 134 7.19 -9.30 17.28
N ILE A 135 8.29 -8.57 17.50
CA ILE A 135 9.46 -8.61 16.63
C ILE A 135 10.14 -9.97 16.87
N SER A 136 10.22 -10.81 15.83
CA SER A 136 11.06 -12.01 15.82
C SER A 136 12.47 -11.68 15.38
#